data_AF-A0A8J8A5L3-F1
#
_entry.id   AF-A0A8J8A5L3-F1
#
_cell.length_a   1.000
_cell.length_b   1.000
_cell.length_c   1.000
_cell.angle_alpha   90.00
_cell.angle_beta   90.00
_cell.angle_gamma   90.00
#
_symmetry.space_group_name_H-M   'P 1'
#
loop_
_entity.id
_entity.type
_entity.pdbx_description
1 polymer ?
#
loop_
_entity_poly.entity_id
_entity_poly.type
_entity_poly.pdbx_seq_one_letter_code
_entity_poly.pdbx_strand_id
1 'polypeptide(L)'
;MKLVVLKERGSTLVFVFLVLFIVLFTVPLIYMLINVPEGGVFILGFFIFFLLMMSLGAYALLKKRREYRRAENFASLVGFSDSGATFPEELELETGKLEMKGYWVGSGKNRSYHVERKFIAEGKIRASGVLFPKAGFKAAVSPDGTGFVRAPAVRITDELYRNILLLFFTDEGEVRGSGTVAVATESDSAQINFRGEGKFIAGTVYSTLAKARRVKVALSTDGFEYEKIIGKGQSFEFRERMLLEEKVIMVGSYGTITPKMVAHSLGGGTVLLGHGEFIIRGILDIRLRPDVKAEETFRVELEEEAEEERKFEEGWGVFE
;
A
#
# COMPACT_ATOMS: atom_id res chain seq x y z
N MET A 1 -9.09 8.95 -15.01
CA MET A 1 -8.32 7.77 -14.61
C MET A 1 -6.83 8.08 -14.58
N LYS A 2 -6.13 7.57 -13.56
CA LYS A 2 -4.70 7.77 -13.34
C LYS A 2 -3.90 6.49 -13.55
N LEU A 3 -2.83 6.60 -14.33
CA LEU A 3 -1.84 5.54 -14.48
C LEU A 3 -0.67 5.76 -13.52
N VAL A 4 -0.23 4.71 -12.83
CA VAL A 4 0.95 4.76 -11.96
C VAL A 4 1.88 3.59 -12.23
N VAL A 5 3.13 3.87 -12.59
CA VAL A 5 4.18 2.84 -12.66
C VAL A 5 4.89 2.74 -11.32
N LEU A 6 4.84 1.57 -10.71
CA LEU A 6 5.41 1.32 -9.39
C LEU A 6 6.92 1.03 -9.50
N LYS A 7 7.72 2.00 -9.07
CA LYS A 7 9.19 1.90 -8.97
C LYS A 7 9.72 2.36 -7.62
N GLU A 8 10.75 1.68 -7.13
CA GLU A 8 11.40 2.05 -5.87
C GLU A 8 12.28 3.30 -6.09
N ARG A 9 11.93 4.40 -5.40
CA ARG A 9 12.76 5.61 -5.39
C ARG A 9 14.00 5.34 -4.52
N GLY A 10 15.19 5.47 -5.10
CA GLY A 10 16.47 5.36 -4.37
C GLY A 10 17.44 4.31 -4.91
N SER A 11 16.97 3.33 -5.68
CA SER A 11 17.84 2.30 -6.31
C SER A 11 18.96 2.92 -7.17
N THR A 12 18.72 4.10 -7.76
CA THR A 12 19.72 4.81 -8.57
C THR A 12 20.87 5.37 -7.77
N LEU A 13 20.57 6.02 -6.64
CA LEU A 13 21.63 6.57 -5.79
C LEU A 13 22.47 5.43 -5.20
N VAL A 14 21.83 4.37 -4.70
CA VAL A 14 22.54 3.21 -4.15
C VAL A 14 23.45 2.56 -5.21
N PHE A 15 22.98 2.43 -6.44
CA PHE A 15 23.81 1.90 -7.52
C PHE A 15 24.99 2.82 -7.87
N VAL A 16 24.79 4.13 -7.93
CA VAL A 16 25.87 5.10 -8.18
C VAL A 16 26.91 5.06 -7.06
N PHE A 17 26.47 5.03 -5.80
CA PHE A 17 27.34 4.85 -4.64
C PHE A 17 28.11 3.54 -4.70
N LEU A 18 27.46 2.44 -5.09
CA LEU A 18 28.12 1.14 -5.25
C LEU A 18 29.22 1.21 -6.31
N VAL A 19 28.94 1.79 -7.48
CA VAL A 19 29.93 1.93 -8.56
C VAL A 19 31.11 2.80 -8.11
N LEU A 20 30.83 3.93 -7.47
CA LEU A 20 31.86 4.83 -6.95
C LEU A 20 32.72 4.14 -5.89
N PHE A 21 32.09 3.38 -4.99
CA PHE A 21 32.78 2.60 -3.97
C PHE A 21 33.67 1.50 -4.59
N ILE A 22 33.20 0.81 -5.63
CA ILE A 22 34.03 -0.15 -6.39
C ILE A 22 35.27 0.57 -6.93
N VAL A 23 35.11 1.66 -7.67
CA VAL A 23 36.24 2.38 -8.27
C VAL A 23 37.24 2.85 -7.20
N LEU A 24 36.74 3.43 -6.11
CA LEU A 24 37.56 3.98 -5.04
C LEU A 24 38.34 2.91 -4.26
N PHE A 25 37.80 1.70 -4.12
CA PHE A 25 38.51 0.59 -3.47
C PHE A 25 39.40 -0.22 -4.42
N THR A 26 39.04 -0.32 -5.69
CA THR A 26 39.78 -1.13 -6.67
C THR A 26 41.14 -0.48 -6.98
N VAL A 27 41.20 0.85 -7.12
CA VAL A 27 42.43 1.57 -7.48
C VAL A 27 43.56 1.40 -6.42
N PRO A 28 43.32 1.62 -5.12
CA PRO A 28 44.33 1.36 -4.08
C PRO A 28 44.71 -0.11 -3.97
N LEU A 29 43.77 -1.04 -4.13
CA LEU A 29 44.06 -2.47 -4.09
C LEU A 29 44.95 -2.91 -5.25
N ILE A 30 44.71 -2.41 -6.46
CA ILE A 30 45.60 -2.65 -7.61
C ILE A 30 46.99 -2.05 -7.33
N TYR A 31 47.06 -0.83 -6.80
CA TYR A 31 48.33 -0.19 -6.44
C TYR A 31 49.11 -1.01 -5.40
N MET A 32 48.44 -1.50 -4.35
CA MET A 32 49.06 -2.35 -3.34
C MET A 32 49.53 -3.69 -3.92
N LEU A 33 48.75 -4.31 -4.80
CA LEU A 33 49.12 -5.56 -5.46
C LEU A 33 50.39 -5.44 -6.31
N ILE A 34 50.62 -4.27 -6.91
CA ILE A 34 51.81 -4.01 -7.74
C ILE A 34 53.03 -3.65 -6.89
N ASN A 35 52.85 -2.84 -5.83
CA ASN A 35 53.97 -2.19 -5.13
C ASN A 35 54.36 -2.84 -3.80
N VAL A 36 53.60 -3.81 -3.28
CA VAL A 36 53.88 -4.48 -2.00
C VAL A 36 54.30 -5.94 -2.25
N PRO A 37 55.61 -6.27 -2.17
CA PRO A 37 56.13 -7.60 -2.50
C PRO A 37 55.73 -8.67 -1.47
N GLU A 38 55.59 -8.28 -0.20
CA GLU A 38 55.24 -9.17 0.90
C GLU A 38 53.71 -9.21 1.09
N GLY A 39 53.11 -10.41 1.08
CA GLY A 39 51.67 -10.58 1.29
C GLY A 39 50.80 -10.49 0.04
N GLY A 40 51.38 -10.53 -1.17
CA GLY A 40 50.63 -10.49 -2.44
C GLY A 40 49.53 -11.54 -2.56
N VAL A 41 49.71 -12.75 -2.00
CA VAL A 41 48.66 -13.80 -1.96
C VAL A 41 47.45 -13.37 -1.11
N PHE A 42 47.69 -12.71 0.02
CA PHE A 42 46.62 -12.21 0.89
C PHE A 42 45.86 -11.05 0.23
N ILE A 43 46.59 -10.11 -0.40
CA ILE A 43 46.00 -8.99 -1.14
C ILE A 43 45.16 -9.51 -2.31
N LEU A 44 45.68 -10.49 -3.06
CA LEU A 44 44.95 -11.12 -4.16
C LEU A 44 43.68 -11.85 -3.67
N GLY A 45 43.78 -12.60 -2.56
CA GLY A 45 42.64 -13.27 -1.95
C GLY A 45 41.55 -12.28 -1.50
N PHE A 46 41.94 -11.20 -0.83
CA PHE A 46 41.03 -10.13 -0.44
C PHE A 46 40.39 -9.44 -1.66
N PHE A 47 41.17 -9.19 -2.71
CA PHE A 47 40.68 -8.57 -3.95
C PHE A 47 39.60 -9.44 -4.64
N ILE A 48 39.84 -10.74 -4.75
CA ILE A 48 38.87 -11.68 -5.32
C ILE A 48 37.59 -11.72 -4.47
N PHE A 49 37.73 -11.80 -3.15
CA PHE A 49 36.59 -11.79 -2.23
C PHE A 49 35.77 -10.50 -2.33
N PHE A 50 36.45 -9.35 -2.36
CA PHE A 50 35.84 -8.04 -2.54
C PHE A 50 35.06 -7.97 -3.86
N LEU A 51 35.68 -8.35 -4.97
CA LEU A 51 35.02 -8.37 -6.27
C LEU A 51 33.78 -9.26 -6.26
N LEU A 52 33.87 -10.47 -5.70
CA LEU A 52 32.76 -11.40 -5.62
C LEU A 52 31.58 -10.82 -4.81
N MET A 53 31.85 -10.23 -3.65
CA MET A 53 30.85 -9.55 -2.82
C MET A 53 30.18 -8.39 -3.57
N MET A 54 30.98 -7.54 -4.24
CA MET A 54 30.46 -6.38 -4.98
C MET A 54 29.68 -6.80 -6.23
N SER A 55 30.12 -7.83 -6.94
CA SER A 55 29.40 -8.40 -8.09
C SER A 55 28.05 -8.97 -7.70
N LEU A 56 27.95 -9.67 -6.57
CA LEU A 56 26.67 -10.18 -6.05
C LEU A 56 25.70 -9.02 -5.71
N GLY A 57 26.20 -7.99 -5.02
CA GLY A 57 25.41 -6.79 -4.71
C GLY A 57 24.93 -6.06 -5.96
N ALA A 58 25.83 -5.85 -6.93
CA ALA A 58 25.52 -5.22 -8.21
C ALA A 58 24.49 -6.05 -9.00
N TYR A 59 24.65 -7.37 -9.06
CA TYR A 59 23.72 -8.28 -9.73
C TYR A 59 22.32 -8.19 -9.14
N ALA A 60 22.18 -8.19 -7.81
CA ALA A 60 20.89 -8.08 -7.14
C ALA A 60 20.19 -6.74 -7.46
N LEU A 61 20.93 -5.63 -7.46
CA LEU A 61 20.38 -4.31 -7.82
C LEU A 61 20.01 -4.22 -9.31
N LEU A 62 20.85 -4.75 -10.19
CA LEU A 62 20.59 -4.80 -11.64
C LEU A 62 19.35 -5.64 -11.95
N LYS A 63 19.19 -6.79 -11.30
CA LYS A 63 18.01 -7.65 -11.44
C LYS A 63 16.72 -6.88 -11.10
N LYS A 64 16.67 -6.21 -9.94
CA LYS A 64 15.52 -5.38 -9.56
C LYS A 64 15.26 -4.23 -10.55
N ARG A 65 16.31 -3.54 -10.99
CA ARG A 65 16.20 -2.45 -11.97
C ARG A 65 15.69 -2.91 -13.32
N ARG A 66 16.11 -4.09 -13.78
CA ARG A 66 15.59 -4.70 -15.02
C ARG A 66 14.09 -4.95 -14.90
N GLU A 67 13.62 -5.50 -13.78
CA GLU A 67 12.19 -5.70 -13.53
C GLU A 67 11.39 -4.39 -13.55
N TYR A 68 11.90 -3.32 -12.92
CA TYR A 68 11.24 -2.01 -12.96
C TYR A 68 11.19 -1.42 -14.38
N ARG A 69 12.30 -1.49 -15.12
CA ARG A 69 12.34 -1.02 -16.51
C ARG A 69 11.42 -1.82 -17.42
N ARG A 70 11.29 -3.14 -17.21
CA ARG A 70 10.34 -3.97 -17.96
C ARG A 70 8.91 -3.52 -17.72
N ALA A 71 8.52 -3.29 -16.47
CA ALA A 71 7.19 -2.78 -16.13
C ALA A 71 6.94 -1.37 -16.70
N GLU A 72 7.95 -0.48 -16.66
CA GLU A 72 7.88 0.87 -17.21
C GLU A 72 7.74 0.87 -18.74
N ASN A 73 8.56 0.08 -19.43
CA ASN A 73 8.48 -0.09 -20.88
C ASN A 73 7.13 -0.68 -21.29
N PHE A 74 6.65 -1.70 -20.58
CA PHE A 74 5.32 -2.25 -20.82
C PHE A 74 4.22 -1.21 -20.63
N ALA A 75 4.24 -0.47 -19.53
CA ALA A 75 3.26 0.59 -19.28
C ALA A 75 3.27 1.68 -20.36
N SER A 76 4.40 1.93 -21.02
CA SER A 76 4.47 2.90 -22.12
C SER A 76 3.85 2.41 -23.44
N LEU A 77 3.68 1.09 -23.59
CA LEU A 77 3.10 0.46 -24.79
C LEU A 77 1.60 0.18 -24.64
N VAL A 78 1.08 0.16 -23.42
CA VAL A 78 -0.32 -0.14 -23.12
C VAL A 78 -1.17 1.13 -23.18
N GLY A 79 -2.30 1.06 -23.88
CA GLY A 79 -3.32 2.09 -23.84
C GLY A 79 -4.18 1.93 -22.59
N PHE A 80 -4.42 3.01 -21.86
CA PHE A 80 -5.25 3.00 -20.65
C PHE A 80 -6.43 3.96 -20.84
N SER A 81 -7.65 3.45 -20.64
CA SER A 81 -8.90 4.22 -20.66
C SER A 81 -9.75 3.93 -19.41
N ASP A 82 -10.78 4.72 -19.14
CA ASP A 82 -11.67 4.49 -17.97
C ASP A 82 -12.35 3.10 -18.01
N SER A 83 -12.43 2.48 -19.18
CA SER A 83 -12.93 1.13 -19.40
C SER A 83 -11.93 0.01 -19.11
N GLY A 84 -10.62 0.30 -19.00
CA GLY A 84 -9.59 -0.72 -18.75
C GLY A 84 -8.24 -0.45 -19.41
N ALA A 85 -7.57 -1.53 -19.79
CA ALA A 85 -6.25 -1.51 -20.42
C ALA A 85 -6.27 -2.28 -21.75
N THR A 86 -5.66 -1.70 -22.79
CA THR A 86 -5.52 -2.29 -24.13
C THR A 86 -4.05 -2.55 -24.43
N PHE A 87 -3.74 -3.80 -24.75
CA PHE A 87 -2.39 -4.27 -25.02
C PHE A 87 -2.03 -4.08 -26.49
N PRO A 88 -0.72 -3.94 -26.82
CA PRO A 88 -0.27 -3.82 -28.20
C PRO A 88 -0.48 -5.10 -29.03
N GLU A 89 -0.60 -6.25 -28.36
CA GLU A 89 -0.80 -7.57 -28.96
C GLU A 89 -1.70 -8.43 -28.06
N GLU A 90 -2.18 -9.56 -28.57
CA GLU A 90 -2.90 -10.52 -27.74
C GLU A 90 -1.95 -11.22 -26.78
N LEU A 91 -2.23 -11.09 -25.48
CA LEU A 91 -1.42 -11.66 -24.41
C LEU A 91 -2.20 -12.72 -23.64
N GLU A 92 -1.48 -13.70 -23.12
CA GLU A 92 -1.93 -14.65 -22.11
C GLU A 92 -1.85 -14.02 -20.73
N LEU A 93 -3.00 -14.03 -20.06
CA LEU A 93 -3.25 -13.28 -18.84
C LEU A 93 -3.92 -14.19 -17.82
N GLU A 94 -3.54 -14.04 -16.58
CA GLU A 94 -4.27 -14.56 -15.43
C GLU A 94 -5.01 -13.40 -14.75
N THR A 95 -6.33 -13.52 -14.64
CA THR A 95 -7.17 -12.58 -13.89
C THR A 95 -7.35 -13.10 -12.47
N GLY A 96 -7.47 -12.19 -11.50
CA GLY A 96 -7.79 -12.55 -10.13
C GLY A 96 -7.50 -11.45 -9.14
N LYS A 97 -7.03 -11.83 -7.95
CA LYS A 97 -6.75 -10.90 -6.85
C LYS A 97 -5.31 -11.04 -6.36
N LEU A 98 -4.65 -9.91 -6.15
CA LEU A 98 -3.35 -9.86 -5.51
C LEU A 98 -3.52 -9.44 -4.04
N GLU A 99 -3.07 -10.30 -3.15
CA GLU A 99 -2.89 -10.00 -1.74
C GLU A 99 -1.41 -9.79 -1.46
N MET A 100 -1.08 -8.67 -0.81
CA MET A 100 0.27 -8.36 -0.38
C MET A 100 0.27 -7.99 1.09
N LYS A 101 1.23 -8.52 1.85
CA LYS A 101 1.45 -8.15 3.25
C LYS A 101 2.90 -7.72 3.44
N GLY A 102 3.09 -6.54 4.01
CA GLY A 102 4.38 -5.97 4.36
C GLY A 102 4.56 -6.00 5.88
N TYR A 103 5.74 -6.41 6.35
CA TYR A 103 6.06 -6.41 7.77
C TYR A 103 7.57 -6.33 7.99
N TRP A 104 7.95 -5.88 9.19
CA TRP A 104 9.35 -5.84 9.61
C TRP A 104 9.67 -7.04 10.49
N VAL A 105 10.79 -7.71 10.22
CA VAL A 105 11.31 -8.81 11.04
C VAL A 105 12.57 -8.36 11.74
N GLY A 106 12.71 -8.73 13.02
CA GLY A 106 13.85 -8.39 13.87
C GLY A 106 13.56 -7.23 14.83
N SER A 107 14.52 -6.94 15.71
CA SER A 107 14.41 -5.88 16.72
C SER A 107 15.48 -4.80 16.52
N GLY A 108 15.13 -3.55 16.82
CA GLY A 108 16.05 -2.42 16.79
C GLY A 108 16.50 -1.99 15.38
N LYS A 109 17.79 -1.67 15.24
CA LYS A 109 18.38 -1.09 14.02
C LYS A 109 18.58 -2.09 12.87
N ASN A 110 18.52 -3.40 13.15
CA ASN A 110 18.77 -4.47 12.17
C ASN A 110 17.49 -5.10 11.62
N ARG A 111 16.38 -4.36 11.65
CA ARG A 111 15.11 -4.85 11.09
C ARG A 111 15.18 -4.92 9.56
N SER A 112 14.68 -6.02 9.00
CA SER A 112 14.52 -6.20 7.56
C SER A 112 13.05 -6.09 7.18
N TYR A 113 12.76 -5.43 6.05
CA TYR A 113 11.41 -5.34 5.51
C TYR A 113 11.14 -6.55 4.62
N HIS A 114 10.08 -7.30 4.95
CA HIS A 114 9.63 -8.46 4.23
C HIS A 114 8.28 -8.18 3.57
N VAL A 115 8.08 -8.80 2.40
CA VAL A 115 6.82 -8.69 1.66
C VAL A 115 6.40 -10.08 1.20
N GLU A 116 5.26 -10.51 1.71
CA GLU A 116 4.53 -11.68 1.24
C GLU A 116 3.56 -11.26 0.14
N ARG A 117 3.46 -12.08 -0.90
CA ARG A 117 2.57 -11.85 -2.04
C ARG A 117 1.87 -13.15 -2.35
N LYS A 118 0.57 -13.09 -2.56
CA LYS A 118 -0.26 -14.22 -2.96
C LYS A 118 -1.15 -13.74 -4.10
N PHE A 119 -0.99 -14.33 -5.27
CA PHE A 119 -1.89 -14.11 -6.40
C PHE A 119 -2.90 -15.24 -6.42
N ILE A 120 -4.18 -14.90 -6.28
CA ILE A 120 -5.30 -15.84 -6.31
C ILE A 120 -5.89 -15.73 -7.71
N ALA A 121 -5.54 -16.68 -8.57
CA ALA A 121 -6.03 -16.71 -9.94
C ALA A 121 -7.50 -17.18 -9.97
N GLU A 122 -8.33 -16.43 -10.67
CA GLU A 122 -9.75 -16.74 -10.90
C GLU A 122 -9.95 -17.30 -12.32
N GLY A 123 -9.11 -16.92 -13.28
CA GLY A 123 -9.17 -17.44 -14.64
C GLY A 123 -7.91 -17.17 -15.45
N LYS A 124 -7.85 -17.82 -16.63
CA LYS A 124 -6.85 -17.57 -17.67
C LYS A 124 -7.56 -17.15 -18.93
N ILE A 125 -7.10 -16.06 -19.53
CA ILE A 125 -7.65 -15.54 -20.78
C ILE A 125 -6.51 -15.20 -21.73
N ARG A 126 -6.79 -15.26 -23.02
CA ARG A 126 -5.95 -14.66 -24.06
C ARG A 126 -6.72 -13.48 -24.63
N ALA A 127 -6.17 -12.28 -24.51
CA ALA A 127 -6.88 -11.07 -24.91
C ALA A 127 -5.92 -9.94 -25.29
N SER A 128 -6.39 -9.07 -26.19
CA SER A 128 -5.74 -7.80 -26.55
C SER A 128 -6.06 -6.66 -25.59
N GLY A 129 -6.81 -6.92 -24.52
CA GLY A 129 -7.13 -5.95 -23.48
C GLY A 129 -7.84 -6.59 -22.29
N VAL A 130 -7.92 -5.85 -21.18
CA VAL A 130 -8.69 -6.22 -20.00
C VAL A 130 -9.55 -5.04 -19.57
N LEU A 131 -10.83 -5.33 -19.32
CA LEU A 131 -11.76 -4.38 -18.75
C LEU A 131 -11.46 -4.10 -17.28
N PHE A 132 -11.81 -2.91 -16.82
CA PHE A 132 -11.71 -2.55 -15.41
C PHE A 132 -12.61 -3.49 -14.58
N PRO A 133 -12.05 -4.26 -13.61
CA PRO A 133 -12.85 -5.20 -12.84
C PRO A 133 -13.88 -4.48 -11.97
N LYS A 134 -15.12 -4.98 -11.96
CA LYS A 134 -16.17 -4.57 -11.02
C LYS A 134 -15.94 -5.22 -9.65
N ALA A 135 -14.83 -4.90 -9.02
CA ALA A 135 -14.44 -5.49 -7.75
C ALA A 135 -13.76 -4.44 -6.87
N GLY A 136 -14.11 -4.48 -5.59
CA GLY A 136 -13.51 -3.61 -4.58
C GLY A 136 -12.05 -3.98 -4.30
N PHE A 137 -11.32 -3.02 -3.78
CA PHE A 137 -9.98 -3.20 -3.23
C PHE A 137 -9.94 -2.77 -1.77
N LYS A 138 -8.94 -3.17 -1.02
CA LYS A 138 -8.69 -2.73 0.36
C LYS A 138 -7.20 -2.50 0.58
N ALA A 139 -6.83 -1.33 1.08
CA ALA A 139 -5.45 -0.96 1.40
C ALA A 139 -5.37 -0.40 2.81
N ALA A 140 -4.56 -1.03 3.65
CA ALA A 140 -4.29 -0.63 5.03
C ALA A 140 -2.78 -0.73 5.28
N VAL A 141 -2.06 0.38 5.15
CA VAL A 141 -0.59 0.42 5.16
C VAL A 141 -0.12 1.58 6.02
N SER A 142 0.74 1.30 7.01
CA SER A 142 1.38 2.29 7.86
C SER A 142 2.55 2.98 7.15
N PRO A 143 3.06 4.11 7.67
CA PRO A 143 4.11 4.88 7.00
C PRO A 143 5.43 4.12 6.82
N ASP A 144 5.70 3.12 7.68
CA ASP A 144 6.87 2.25 7.59
C ASP A 144 6.70 1.11 6.57
N GLY A 145 5.53 0.98 5.95
CA GLY A 145 5.19 -0.03 4.95
C GLY A 145 4.57 -1.31 5.52
N THR A 146 4.33 -1.38 6.84
CA THR A 146 3.63 -2.51 7.46
C THR A 146 2.14 -2.49 7.12
N GLY A 147 1.52 -3.65 6.99
CA GLY A 147 0.10 -3.78 6.68
C GLY A 147 -0.12 -4.54 5.38
N PHE A 148 -1.25 -4.31 4.72
CA PHE A 148 -1.66 -5.12 3.57
C PHE A 148 -2.34 -4.31 2.46
N VAL A 149 -2.32 -4.89 1.26
CA VAL A 149 -3.09 -4.45 0.10
C VAL A 149 -3.74 -5.66 -0.53
N ARG A 150 -5.04 -5.59 -0.77
CA ARG A 150 -5.83 -6.56 -1.54
C ARG A 150 -6.48 -5.81 -2.69
N ALA A 151 -6.14 -6.17 -3.92
CA ALA A 151 -6.69 -5.48 -5.09
C ALA A 151 -6.95 -6.48 -6.23
N PRO A 152 -7.99 -6.24 -7.06
CA PRO A 152 -8.14 -6.90 -8.35
C PRO A 152 -6.87 -6.71 -9.18
N ALA A 153 -6.43 -7.78 -9.81
CA ALA A 153 -5.14 -7.82 -10.47
C ALA A 153 -5.17 -8.71 -11.72
N VAL A 154 -4.38 -8.30 -12.71
CA VAL A 154 -4.07 -9.10 -13.90
C VAL A 154 -2.58 -9.39 -13.91
N ARG A 155 -2.20 -10.65 -14.09
CA ARG A 155 -0.82 -11.10 -14.23
C ARG A 155 -0.57 -11.59 -15.65
N ILE A 156 0.44 -11.04 -16.31
CA ILE A 156 0.82 -11.46 -17.65
C ILE A 156 1.71 -12.70 -17.56
N THR A 157 1.34 -13.75 -18.30
CA THR A 157 2.06 -15.03 -18.30
C THR A 157 2.98 -15.21 -19.51
N ASP A 158 2.76 -14.46 -20.60
CA ASP A 158 3.61 -14.46 -21.79
C ASP A 158 5.07 -14.18 -21.49
N GLU A 159 5.98 -14.82 -22.24
CA GLU A 159 7.42 -14.77 -21.96
C GLU A 159 8.00 -13.35 -21.93
N LEU A 160 7.60 -12.51 -22.90
CA LEU A 160 8.11 -11.15 -23.06
C LEU A 160 7.77 -10.26 -21.86
N TYR A 161 6.57 -10.42 -21.30
CA TYR A 161 6.01 -9.59 -20.23
C TYR A 161 5.76 -10.38 -18.94
N ARG A 162 6.39 -11.55 -18.82
CA ARG A 162 6.14 -12.50 -17.73
C ARG A 162 6.26 -11.85 -16.37
N ASN A 163 5.25 -12.06 -15.53
CA ASN A 163 5.12 -11.55 -14.16
C ASN A 163 4.90 -10.04 -14.03
N ILE A 164 4.62 -9.33 -15.13
CA ILE A 164 4.08 -7.98 -15.04
C ILE A 164 2.65 -8.06 -14.50
N LEU A 165 2.32 -7.13 -13.61
CA LEU A 165 1.03 -7.01 -12.95
C LEU A 165 0.40 -5.67 -13.26
N LEU A 166 -0.91 -5.70 -13.50
CA LEU A 166 -1.78 -4.54 -13.44
C LEU A 166 -2.64 -4.69 -12.20
N LEU A 167 -2.63 -3.70 -11.32
CA LEU A 167 -3.54 -3.59 -10.18
C LEU A 167 -4.60 -2.53 -10.48
N PHE A 168 -5.85 -2.85 -10.16
CA PHE A 168 -6.99 -1.99 -10.43
C PHE A 168 -7.55 -1.47 -9.11
N PHE A 169 -7.70 -0.15 -9.00
CA PHE A 169 -8.27 0.53 -7.84
C PHE A 169 -9.43 1.39 -8.31
N THR A 170 -10.67 0.94 -8.05
CA THR A 170 -11.88 1.69 -8.42
C THR A 170 -12.06 2.93 -7.55
N ASP A 171 -12.78 3.91 -8.05
CA ASP A 171 -13.28 5.06 -7.28
C ASP A 171 -14.77 4.95 -6.99
N GLU A 172 -15.44 3.91 -7.49
CA GLU A 172 -16.86 3.62 -7.30
C GLU A 172 -17.12 3.12 -5.87
N GLY A 173 -18.32 3.38 -5.37
CA GLY A 173 -18.77 2.96 -4.05
C GLY A 173 -19.13 4.11 -3.11
N GLU A 174 -19.72 3.74 -1.98
CA GLU A 174 -20.22 4.66 -0.96
C GLU A 174 -19.89 4.16 0.45
N VAL A 175 -19.58 5.10 1.34
CA VAL A 175 -19.43 4.86 2.77
C VAL A 175 -20.83 4.77 3.38
N ARG A 176 -21.16 3.61 3.93
CA ARG A 176 -22.39 3.37 4.68
C ARG A 176 -22.13 3.21 6.16
N GLY A 177 -23.05 3.75 6.95
CA GLY A 177 -23.01 3.73 8.40
C GLY A 177 -23.13 5.13 8.98
N SER A 178 -23.92 5.23 10.02
CA SER A 178 -23.91 6.35 10.95
C SER A 178 -24.01 5.80 12.35
N GLY A 179 -23.32 6.44 13.28
CA GLY A 179 -23.18 5.90 14.62
C GLY A 179 -22.71 6.95 15.59
N THR A 180 -22.58 6.53 16.84
CA THR A 180 -22.14 7.37 17.94
C THR A 180 -21.17 6.58 18.81
N VAL A 181 -19.90 6.94 18.73
CA VAL A 181 -18.89 6.40 19.63
C VAL A 181 -18.83 7.27 20.88
N ALA A 182 -19.36 6.75 21.98
CA ALA A 182 -19.26 7.37 23.30
C ALA A 182 -18.09 6.76 24.07
N VAL A 183 -17.12 7.59 24.46
CA VAL A 183 -16.00 7.20 25.31
C VAL A 183 -16.01 8.05 26.58
N ALA A 184 -16.01 7.40 27.74
CA ALA A 184 -16.10 8.09 29.02
C ALA A 184 -15.20 7.46 30.08
N THR A 185 -14.80 8.29 31.02
CA THR A 185 -14.16 7.95 32.29
C THR A 185 -14.92 8.65 33.41
N GLU A 186 -14.46 8.51 34.66
CA GLU A 186 -15.08 9.18 35.82
C GLU A 186 -15.15 10.71 35.69
N SER A 187 -14.22 11.33 34.96
CA SER A 187 -14.10 12.80 34.88
C SER A 187 -14.06 13.38 33.46
N ASP A 188 -13.89 12.55 32.45
CA ASP A 188 -13.79 12.96 31.05
C ASP A 188 -14.80 12.19 30.20
N SER A 189 -15.47 12.86 29.27
CA SER A 189 -16.35 12.22 28.29
C SER A 189 -16.17 12.82 26.91
N ALA A 190 -16.32 12.00 25.89
CA ALA A 190 -16.40 12.43 24.50
C ALA A 190 -17.43 11.60 23.74
N GLN A 191 -18.15 12.29 22.85
CA GLN A 191 -19.11 11.71 21.94
C GLN A 191 -18.69 12.04 20.52
N ILE A 192 -18.58 11.02 19.69
CA ILE A 192 -18.18 11.13 18.29
C ILE A 192 -19.37 10.67 17.46
N ASN A 193 -20.04 11.62 16.82
CA ASN A 193 -21.12 11.31 15.88
C ASN A 193 -20.49 11.23 14.50
N PHE A 194 -20.71 10.12 13.80
CA PHE A 194 -20.19 9.95 12.44
C PHE A 194 -21.29 9.52 11.47
N ARG A 195 -21.08 9.83 10.20
CA ARG A 195 -21.94 9.43 9.10
C ARG A 195 -21.14 9.30 7.80
N GLY A 196 -21.47 8.31 6.99
CA GLY A 196 -21.02 8.21 5.61
C GLY A 196 -21.61 9.32 4.73
N GLU A 197 -20.75 10.00 3.99
CA GLU A 197 -21.09 11.07 3.04
C GLU A 197 -20.46 10.76 1.68
N GLY A 198 -21.13 9.95 0.86
CA GLY A 198 -20.60 9.50 -0.43
C GLY A 198 -19.28 8.75 -0.25
N LYS A 199 -18.18 9.27 -0.80
CA LYS A 199 -16.83 8.67 -0.70
C LYS A 199 -16.10 8.97 0.62
N PHE A 200 -16.75 9.67 1.56
CA PHE A 200 -16.15 10.18 2.79
C PHE A 200 -16.83 9.63 4.03
N ILE A 201 -16.06 9.51 5.11
CA ILE A 201 -16.57 9.41 6.47
C ILE A 201 -16.41 10.78 7.13
N ALA A 202 -17.50 11.35 7.63
CA ALA A 202 -17.51 12.66 8.25
C ALA A 202 -18.17 12.59 9.63
N GLY A 203 -17.85 13.54 10.50
CA GLY A 203 -18.42 13.55 11.83
C GLY A 203 -17.98 14.71 12.70
N THR A 204 -18.63 14.81 13.84
CA THR A 204 -18.40 15.84 14.86
C THR A 204 -18.02 15.18 16.18
N VAL A 205 -17.09 15.80 16.88
CA VAL A 205 -16.63 15.38 18.21
C VAL A 205 -17.01 16.45 19.20
N TYR A 206 -17.73 16.06 20.24
CA TYR A 206 -18.03 16.88 21.41
C TYR A 206 -17.39 16.24 22.63
N SER A 207 -16.67 17.03 23.44
CA SER A 207 -16.08 16.49 24.66
C SER A 207 -16.09 17.46 25.83
N THR A 208 -16.12 16.87 27.02
CA THR A 208 -15.92 17.54 28.30
C THR A 208 -14.71 16.91 28.95
N LEU A 209 -13.59 17.64 28.97
CA LEU A 209 -12.29 17.13 29.43
C LEU A 209 -11.83 17.90 30.67
N ALA A 210 -11.53 17.18 31.75
CA ALA A 210 -10.90 17.65 32.97
C ALA A 210 -9.46 17.13 33.13
N LYS A 211 -9.21 15.84 32.83
CA LYS A 211 -7.89 15.19 32.97
C LYS A 211 -7.26 14.81 31.63
N ALA A 212 -8.06 14.37 30.67
CA ALA A 212 -7.60 14.08 29.32
C ALA A 212 -7.09 15.35 28.62
N ARG A 213 -5.98 15.22 27.88
CA ARG A 213 -5.41 16.34 27.11
C ARG A 213 -6.25 16.68 25.88
N ARG A 214 -6.82 15.66 25.25
CA ARG A 214 -7.56 15.73 23.98
C ARG A 214 -8.25 14.41 23.69
N VAL A 215 -9.22 14.48 22.80
CA VAL A 215 -9.80 13.34 22.09
C VAL A 215 -9.04 13.15 20.77
N LYS A 216 -8.83 11.90 20.37
CA LYS A 216 -8.38 11.53 19.02
C LYS A 216 -9.46 10.66 18.39
N VAL A 217 -9.72 10.89 17.10
CA VAL A 217 -10.50 9.97 16.28
C VAL A 217 -9.53 9.26 15.37
N ALA A 218 -9.61 7.93 15.36
CA ALA A 218 -8.77 7.09 14.53
C ALA A 218 -9.59 6.07 13.76
N LEU A 219 -9.07 5.68 12.60
CA LEU A 219 -9.60 4.62 11.77
C LEU A 219 -8.67 3.40 11.81
N SER A 220 -9.27 2.21 11.77
CA SER A 220 -8.56 0.94 11.65
C SER A 220 -9.40 -0.06 10.83
N THR A 221 -8.88 -1.26 10.65
CA THR A 221 -9.56 -2.39 10.02
C THR A 221 -8.98 -3.68 10.58
N ASP A 222 -9.76 -4.76 10.51
CA ASP A 222 -9.23 -6.09 10.79
C ASP A 222 -7.99 -6.42 9.94
N GLY A 223 -7.02 -7.08 10.57
CA GLY A 223 -5.70 -7.38 9.99
C GLY A 223 -4.72 -6.21 9.93
N PHE A 224 -5.05 -5.03 10.45
CA PHE A 224 -4.17 -3.85 10.51
C PHE A 224 -3.96 -3.38 11.95
N GLU A 225 -2.77 -3.65 12.49
CA GLU A 225 -2.42 -3.34 13.90
C GLU A 225 -2.24 -1.84 14.19
N TYR A 226 -2.16 -1.01 13.15
CA TYR A 226 -1.96 0.42 13.28
C TYR A 226 -3.29 1.17 13.16
N GLU A 227 -3.24 2.45 13.52
CA GLU A 227 -4.38 3.35 13.49
C GLU A 227 -4.04 4.58 12.63
N LYS A 228 -4.99 5.00 11.79
CA LYS A 228 -4.90 6.27 11.06
C LYS A 228 -5.64 7.34 11.85
N ILE A 229 -4.90 8.29 12.44
CA ILE A 229 -5.50 9.41 13.16
C ILE A 229 -6.07 10.40 12.14
N ILE A 230 -7.38 10.62 12.18
CA ILE A 230 -8.10 11.52 11.26
C ILE A 230 -8.45 12.87 11.90
N GLY A 231 -8.39 12.98 13.22
CA GLY A 231 -8.59 14.23 13.93
C GLY A 231 -8.17 14.17 15.39
N LYS A 232 -7.85 15.34 15.96
CA LYS A 232 -7.47 15.50 17.38
C LYS A 232 -7.86 16.87 17.91
N GLY A 233 -8.38 16.93 19.12
CA GLY A 233 -8.82 18.19 19.73
C GLY A 233 -9.75 17.97 20.91
N GLN A 234 -10.39 19.03 21.38
CA GLN A 234 -11.43 18.95 22.40
C GLN A 234 -12.79 18.78 21.72
N SER A 235 -13.21 19.75 20.91
CA SER A 235 -14.36 19.61 20.02
C SER A 235 -13.93 20.00 18.61
N PHE A 236 -14.22 19.15 17.63
CA PHE A 236 -13.78 19.36 16.25
C PHE A 236 -14.64 18.57 15.28
N GLU A 237 -14.60 18.97 14.02
CA GLU A 237 -15.16 18.22 12.90
C GLU A 237 -14.05 17.49 12.17
N PHE A 238 -14.36 16.33 11.61
CA PHE A 238 -13.44 15.58 10.78
C PHE A 238 -14.14 15.12 9.50
N ARG A 239 -13.34 14.97 8.46
CA ARG A 239 -13.77 14.40 7.18
C ARG A 239 -12.59 13.66 6.59
N GLU A 240 -12.74 12.36 6.43
CA GLU A 240 -11.71 11.49 5.88
C GLU A 240 -12.24 10.77 4.63
N ARG A 241 -11.36 10.59 3.65
CA ARG A 241 -11.71 9.94 2.39
C ARG A 241 -11.47 8.43 2.49
N MET A 242 -12.47 7.66 2.09
CA MET A 242 -12.40 6.18 2.10
C MET A 242 -12.22 5.56 0.72
N LEU A 243 -12.48 6.29 -0.36
CA LEU A 243 -12.31 5.83 -1.75
C LEU A 243 -11.44 6.80 -2.56
N LEU A 244 -11.01 6.41 -3.74
CA LEU A 244 -10.20 7.28 -4.60
C LEU A 244 -11.07 8.36 -5.27
N GLU A 245 -10.43 9.46 -5.71
CA GLU A 245 -11.14 10.49 -6.50
C GLU A 245 -11.42 10.01 -7.92
N GLU A 246 -10.52 9.20 -8.47
CA GLU A 246 -10.59 8.66 -9.82
C GLU A 246 -10.04 7.23 -9.84
N LYS A 247 -10.45 6.43 -10.83
CA LYS A 247 -9.90 5.09 -11.07
C LYS A 247 -8.38 5.16 -11.22
N VAL A 248 -7.67 4.22 -10.61
CA VAL A 248 -6.21 4.12 -10.70
C VAL A 248 -5.83 2.73 -11.19
N ILE A 249 -5.00 2.67 -12.23
CA ILE A 249 -4.32 1.45 -12.66
C ILE A 249 -2.85 1.57 -12.28
N MET A 250 -2.35 0.60 -11.50
CA MET A 250 -0.94 0.54 -11.15
C MET A 250 -0.24 -0.60 -11.87
N VAL A 251 0.89 -0.32 -12.49
CA VAL A 251 1.70 -1.32 -13.20
C VAL A 251 2.97 -1.60 -12.42
N GLY A 252 3.30 -2.88 -12.23
CA GLY A 252 4.52 -3.31 -11.55
C GLY A 252 4.93 -4.73 -11.93
N SER A 253 6.01 -5.23 -11.35
CA SER A 253 6.39 -6.64 -11.45
C SER A 253 6.03 -7.37 -10.16
N TYR A 254 5.53 -8.60 -10.27
CA TYR A 254 5.16 -9.45 -9.13
C TYR A 254 6.33 -9.62 -8.14
N GLY A 255 7.57 -9.68 -8.64
CA GLY A 255 8.75 -9.85 -7.78
C GLY A 255 9.19 -8.61 -7.01
N THR A 256 8.71 -7.42 -7.39
CA THR A 256 9.24 -6.15 -6.86
C THR A 256 8.19 -5.24 -6.24
N ILE A 257 6.91 -5.44 -6.54
CA ILE A 257 5.81 -4.65 -5.99
C ILE A 257 5.72 -4.78 -4.47
N THR A 258 5.41 -3.70 -3.74
CA THR A 258 5.28 -3.74 -2.28
C THR A 258 4.07 -2.92 -1.81
N PRO A 259 3.46 -3.24 -0.64
CA PRO A 259 2.43 -2.40 -0.03
C PRO A 259 2.87 -0.95 0.14
N LYS A 260 4.14 -0.73 0.52
CA LYS A 260 4.73 0.60 0.66
C LYS A 260 4.72 1.40 -0.65
N MET A 261 5.01 0.76 -1.78
CA MET A 261 4.97 1.41 -3.09
C MET A 261 3.55 1.80 -3.51
N VAL A 262 2.58 0.93 -3.23
CA VAL A 262 1.15 1.23 -3.46
C VAL A 262 0.72 2.41 -2.58
N ALA A 263 0.99 2.35 -1.27
CA ALA A 263 0.61 3.39 -0.33
C ALA A 263 1.20 4.77 -0.67
N HIS A 264 2.48 4.81 -1.09
CA HIS A 264 3.12 6.05 -1.55
C HIS A 264 2.40 6.64 -2.77
N SER A 265 1.85 5.81 -3.65
CA SER A 265 1.11 6.25 -4.84
C SER A 265 -0.32 6.73 -4.52
N LEU A 266 -0.89 6.27 -3.41
CA LEU A 266 -2.27 6.60 -2.97
C LEU A 266 -2.35 7.84 -2.07
N GLY A 267 -1.24 8.49 -1.73
CA GLY A 267 -1.24 9.71 -0.91
C GLY A 267 -0.11 9.78 0.13
N GLY A 268 0.59 8.66 0.36
CA GLY A 268 1.66 8.59 1.37
C GLY A 268 1.13 8.57 2.81
N GLY A 269 2.03 8.50 3.78
CA GLY A 269 1.68 8.38 5.20
C GLY A 269 0.97 7.05 5.53
N THR A 270 0.01 7.11 6.46
CA THR A 270 -0.86 5.97 6.77
C THR A 270 -2.02 5.94 5.78
N VAL A 271 -2.07 4.90 4.97
CA VAL A 271 -3.12 4.66 3.98
C VAL A 271 -4.12 3.68 4.57
N LEU A 272 -5.38 4.09 4.63
CA LEU A 272 -6.49 3.22 5.03
C LEU A 272 -7.71 3.62 4.18
N LEU A 273 -7.97 2.85 3.13
CA LEU A 273 -9.00 3.15 2.14
C LEU A 273 -9.38 1.89 1.34
N GLY A 274 -10.54 1.92 0.68
CA GLY A 274 -11.10 0.81 -0.08
C GLY A 274 -12.44 0.35 0.47
N HIS A 275 -12.76 -0.92 0.24
CA HIS A 275 -14.07 -1.53 0.43
C HIS A 275 -14.07 -2.53 1.60
N GLY A 276 -15.27 -2.83 2.09
CA GLY A 276 -15.51 -3.71 3.23
C GLY A 276 -15.60 -2.94 4.55
N GLU A 277 -15.43 -3.65 5.66
CA GLU A 277 -15.63 -3.10 7.00
C GLU A 277 -14.42 -2.32 7.51
N PHE A 278 -14.69 -1.22 8.20
CA PHE A 278 -13.73 -0.37 8.87
C PHE A 278 -14.21 -0.07 10.29
N ILE A 279 -13.26 0.28 11.15
CA ILE A 279 -13.49 0.58 12.56
C ILE A 279 -13.16 2.04 12.79
N ILE A 280 -14.09 2.79 13.37
CA ILE A 280 -13.85 4.13 13.90
C ILE A 280 -13.68 4.05 15.41
N ARG A 281 -12.63 4.69 15.93
CA ARG A 281 -12.24 4.65 17.33
C ARG A 281 -12.19 6.03 17.93
N GLY A 282 -12.86 6.20 19.07
CA GLY A 282 -12.72 7.34 19.95
C GLY A 282 -11.69 7.06 21.03
N ILE A 283 -10.68 7.92 21.16
CA ILE A 283 -9.56 7.72 22.10
C ILE A 283 -9.39 8.95 22.99
N LEU A 284 -9.45 8.75 24.30
CA LEU A 284 -9.10 9.77 25.29
C LEU A 284 -7.60 9.70 25.62
N ASP A 285 -6.86 10.77 25.29
CA ASP A 285 -5.42 10.90 25.55
C ASP A 285 -5.18 11.39 26.99
N ILE A 286 -4.99 10.45 27.93
CA ILE A 286 -4.85 10.75 29.37
C ILE A 286 -3.37 10.68 29.77
N ARG A 287 -2.89 11.67 30.54
CA ARG A 287 -1.52 11.65 31.06
C ARG A 287 -1.30 10.45 31.98
N LEU A 288 -0.22 9.72 31.76
CA LEU A 288 0.31 8.69 32.67
C LEU A 288 -0.66 7.51 32.93
N ARG A 289 -1.66 7.32 32.07
CA ARG A 289 -2.58 6.19 32.08
C ARG A 289 -2.70 5.60 30.67
N PRO A 290 -3.07 4.31 30.54
CA PRO A 290 -3.46 3.76 29.25
C PRO A 290 -4.62 4.57 28.66
N ASP A 291 -4.56 4.78 27.34
CA ASP A 291 -5.64 5.44 26.60
C ASP A 291 -6.94 4.63 26.72
N VAL A 292 -8.06 5.31 26.97
CA VAL A 292 -9.39 4.69 26.99
C VAL A 292 -9.99 4.79 25.59
N LYS A 293 -10.49 3.66 25.08
CA LYS A 293 -10.98 3.53 23.71
C LYS A 293 -12.41 3.00 23.68
N ALA A 294 -13.21 3.53 22.77
CA ALA A 294 -14.47 2.95 22.33
C ALA A 294 -14.47 2.87 20.81
N GLU A 295 -15.15 1.89 20.24
CA GLU A 295 -15.08 1.55 18.82
C GLU A 295 -16.46 1.26 18.26
N GLU A 296 -16.67 1.62 17.01
CA GLU A 296 -17.86 1.25 16.24
C GLU A 296 -17.42 0.95 14.80
N THR A 297 -18.24 0.21 14.06
CA THR A 297 -17.93 -0.24 12.70
C THR A 297 -18.78 0.49 11.67
N PHE A 298 -18.20 0.70 10.49
CA PHE A 298 -18.91 1.17 9.31
C PHE A 298 -18.39 0.41 8.08
N ARG A 299 -19.12 0.47 6.97
CA ARG A 299 -18.81 -0.32 5.78
C ARG A 299 -18.68 0.57 4.56
N VAL A 300 -17.82 0.19 3.63
CA VAL A 300 -17.71 0.81 2.32
C VAL A 300 -18.09 -0.23 1.28
N GLU A 301 -19.13 0.06 0.51
CA GLU A 301 -19.76 -0.87 -0.44
C GLU A 301 -19.57 -0.37 -1.86
N LEU A 302 -19.59 -1.30 -2.82
CA LEU A 302 -19.62 -0.95 -4.23
C LEU A 302 -20.99 -0.36 -4.60
N GLU A 303 -21.02 0.51 -5.60
CA GLU A 303 -22.24 1.21 -6.01
C GLU A 303 -23.33 0.23 -6.51
N GLU A 304 -22.95 -0.86 -7.19
CA GLU A 304 -23.88 -1.91 -7.63
C GLU A 304 -24.53 -2.67 -6.46
N GLU A 305 -23.75 -3.03 -5.43
CA GLU A 305 -24.27 -3.67 -4.21
C GLU A 305 -25.20 -2.69 -3.45
N ALA A 306 -24.83 -1.41 -3.42
CA ALA A 306 -25.62 -0.36 -2.79
C ALA A 306 -26.94 -0.09 -3.52
N GLU A 307 -26.97 -0.15 -4.84
CA GLU A 307 -28.19 0.02 -5.65
C GLU A 307 -29.14 -1.17 -5.53
N GLU A 308 -28.62 -2.40 -5.49
CA GLU A 308 -29.45 -3.60 -5.31
C GLU A 308 -30.17 -3.59 -3.95
N GLU A 309 -29.47 -3.20 -2.88
CA GLU A 309 -30.09 -3.05 -1.54
C GLU A 309 -31.09 -1.89 -1.50
N ARG A 310 -30.82 -0.74 -2.13
CA ARG A 310 -31.80 0.36 -2.20
C ARG A 310 -33.07 -0.05 -2.93
N LYS A 311 -32.94 -0.75 -4.07
CA LYS A 311 -34.10 -1.28 -4.81
C LYS A 311 -34.85 -2.32 -4.01
N PHE A 312 -34.16 -3.10 -3.17
CA PHE A 312 -34.76 -4.03 -2.25
C PHE A 312 -35.52 -3.31 -1.12
N GLU A 313 -34.94 -2.32 -0.47
CA GLU A 313 -35.58 -1.51 0.59
C GLU A 313 -36.78 -0.69 0.08
N GLU A 314 -36.67 -0.10 -1.12
CA GLU A 314 -37.77 0.61 -1.78
C GLU A 314 -38.88 -0.34 -2.26
N GLY A 315 -38.53 -1.57 -2.67
CA GLY A 315 -39.47 -2.62 -3.05
C GLY A 315 -40.22 -3.25 -1.86
N TRP A 316 -39.63 -3.19 -0.67
CA TRP A 316 -40.21 -3.66 0.60
C TRP A 316 -40.70 -2.50 1.48
N GLY A 317 -41.22 -1.45 0.84
CA GLY A 317 -41.79 -0.27 1.48
C GLY A 317 -42.44 -0.57 2.83
N VAL A 318 -41.87 0.08 3.84
CA VAL A 318 -42.47 0.45 5.13
C VAL A 318 -43.99 0.26 5.14
N PHE A 319 -44.44 -0.87 5.66
CA PHE A 319 -45.69 -0.92 6.42
C PHE A 319 -45.30 -0.68 7.88
N GLU A 320 -45.28 0.59 8.28
CA GLU A 320 -45.75 1.10 9.57
C GLU A 320 -45.79 2.63 9.57
#